data_AF-A0A1G3JEP9-F1
#
_entry.id   AF-A0A1G3JEP9-F1
#
_cell.length_a   1.000
_cell.length_b   1.000
_cell.length_c   1.000
_cell.angle_alpha   90.00
_cell.angle_beta   90.00
_cell.angle_gamma   90.00
#
_symmetry.space_group_name_H-M   'P 1'
#
loop_
_entity.id
_entity.type
_entity.pdbx_description
1 polymer ?
#
loop_
_entity_poly.entity_id
_entity_poly.type
_entity_poly.pdbx_seq_one_letter_code
_entity_poly.pdbx_strand_id
1 'polypeptide(L)' 'SGDRPIQVGSHYHFAETNPALLFDRDTARGYRLDIPSGTAVRFEPGQSRDVQLIPYAGDRIVIGFRGDVMGEL' A
#
# COMPACT_ATOMS: atom_id res chain seq x y z
N SER A 1 9.64 13.26 0.59
CA SER A 1 8.16 13.16 0.60
C SER A 1 7.60 14.11 -0.44
N GLY A 2 6.42 13.84 -1.00
CA GLY A 2 5.79 14.64 -2.05
C GLY A 2 5.08 15.90 -1.54
N ASP A 3 4.72 16.79 -2.47
CA ASP A 3 4.04 18.08 -2.24
C ASP A 3 2.52 18.02 -2.43
N ARG A 4 2.00 16.88 -2.85
CA ARG A 4 0.59 16.63 -3.12
C ARG A 4 0.06 15.54 -2.19
N PRO A 5 -1.22 15.62 -1.78
CA PRO A 5 -1.81 14.60 -0.93
C PRO A 5 -1.92 13.27 -1.66
N ILE A 6 -1.78 12.19 -0.90
CA ILE A 6 -1.86 10.80 -1.39
C ILE A 6 -2.95 10.08 -0.61
N GLN A 7 -3.79 9.31 -1.30
CA GLN A 7 -4.81 8.49 -0.68
C GLN A 7 -4.67 7.04 -1.17
N VAL A 8 -4.64 6.10 -0.23
CA VAL A 8 -4.43 4.67 -0.50
C VAL A 8 -5.67 3.91 -0.03
N GLY A 9 -6.26 3.14 -0.95
CA GLY A 9 -7.46 2.34 -0.68
C GLY A 9 -7.16 1.03 0.06
N SER A 10 -8.19 0.48 0.69
CA SER A 10 -8.15 -0.76 1.52
C SER A 10 -7.51 -1.99 0.88
N HIS A 11 -7.56 -2.13 -0.45
CA HIS A 11 -7.10 -3.33 -1.19
C HIS A 11 -5.90 -3.09 -2.09
N TYR A 12 -5.32 -1.89 -2.09
CA TYR A 12 -4.14 -1.60 -2.88
C TYR A 12 -2.90 -2.26 -2.27
N HIS A 13 -2.02 -2.82 -3.11
CA HIS A 13 -0.79 -3.48 -2.63
C HIS A 13 0.14 -2.42 -2.04
N PHE A 14 0.31 -2.44 -0.71
CA PHE A 14 0.86 -1.29 0.00
C PHE A 14 2.32 -1.01 -0.41
N ALA A 15 3.11 -2.06 -0.65
CA ALA A 15 4.47 -1.94 -1.15
C ALA A 15 4.58 -1.23 -2.51
N GLU A 16 3.54 -1.21 -3.33
CA GLU A 16 3.53 -0.55 -4.65
C GLU A 16 2.84 0.83 -4.63
N THR A 17 2.54 1.37 -3.45
CA THR A 17 1.95 2.73 -3.34
C THR A 17 2.91 3.80 -3.87
N ASN A 18 2.42 5.03 -4.04
CA ASN A 18 3.20 6.15 -4.57
C ASN A 18 4.62 6.24 -3.92
N PRO A 19 5.72 6.29 -4.69
CA PRO A 19 7.09 6.36 -4.17
C PRO A 19 7.38 7.55 -3.25
N ALA A 20 6.54 8.59 -3.29
CA ALA A 20 6.63 9.73 -2.38
C ALA A 20 6.30 9.38 -0.91
N LEU A 21 5.63 8.24 -0.67
CA LEU A 21 5.46 7.66 0.67
C LEU A 21 6.72 6.89 1.06
N LEU A 22 7.34 7.30 2.17
CA LEU A 22 8.58 6.72 2.69
C LEU A 22 8.24 5.77 3.85
N PHE A 23 8.53 4.49 3.67
CA PHE A 23 8.37 3.41 4.65
C PHE A 23 9.17 2.19 4.17
N ASP A 24 9.26 1.16 5.00
CA ASP A 24 9.90 -0.11 4.63
C ASP A 24 9.04 -0.89 3.62
N ARG A 25 9.45 -0.88 2.35
CA ARG A 25 8.72 -1.51 1.24
C ARG A 25 8.77 -3.03 1.31
N ASP A 26 9.85 -3.60 1.85
CA ASP A 26 10.04 -5.05 1.94
C ASP A 26 9.07 -5.65 2.96
N THR A 27 8.89 -4.99 4.12
CA THR A 27 7.91 -5.40 5.13
C THR A 27 6.45 -5.29 4.65
N ALA A 28 6.17 -4.40 3.70
CA ALA A 28 4.84 -4.21 3.13
C ALA A 28 4.52 -5.15 1.96
N ARG A 29 5.48 -5.95 1.48
CA ARG A 29 5.31 -6.82 0.31
C ARG A 29 4.29 -7.91 0.60
N GLY A 30 3.22 -7.94 -0.20
CA GLY A 30 2.11 -8.87 -0.06
C GLY A 30 1.05 -8.46 0.95
N TYR A 31 1.05 -7.19 1.38
CA TYR A 31 0.10 -6.65 2.34
C TYR A 31 -0.76 -5.51 1.76
N ARG A 32 -1.92 -5.31 2.39
CA ARG A 32 -2.83 -4.20 2.16
C ARG A 32 -3.20 -3.54 3.49
N LEU A 33 -3.84 -2.37 3.46
CA LEU A 33 -4.29 -1.70 4.67
C LEU A 33 -5.34 -2.54 5.42
N ASP A 34 -5.15 -2.68 6.73
CA ASP A 34 -6.13 -3.31 7.64
C ASP A 34 -7.21 -2.30 8.06
N ILE A 35 -8.09 -2.00 7.10
CA ILE A 35 -9.20 -1.06 7.26
C ILE A 35 -10.46 -1.64 6.60
N PRO A 36 -11.66 -1.14 6.94
CA PRO A 36 -12.90 -1.58 6.32
C PRO A 36 -12.85 -1.51 4.79
N SER A 37 -13.41 -2.51 4.12
CA SER A 37 -13.43 -2.59 2.65
C SER A 37 -14.06 -1.33 2.03
N GLY A 38 -13.50 -0.88 0.91
CA GLY A 38 -13.94 0.33 0.21
C GLY A 38 -13.48 1.65 0.83
N THR A 39 -12.91 1.65 2.04
CA THR A 39 -12.35 2.85 2.68
C THR A 39 -10.90 3.09 2.27
N ALA A 40 -10.34 4.23 2.69
CA ALA A 40 -8.98 4.65 2.35
C ALA A 40 -8.30 5.44 3.48
N VAL A 41 -6.97 5.42 3.49
CA VAL A 41 -6.15 6.29 4.35
C VAL A 41 -5.56 7.41 3.50
N ARG A 42 -5.67 8.63 4.01
CA ARG A 42 -5.13 9.85 3.39
C ARG A 42 -3.86 10.30 4.13
N PHE A 43 -2.87 10.70 3.34
CA PHE A 43 -1.59 11.24 3.76
C PHE A 43 -1.43 12.64 3.15
N GLU A 44 -1.42 13.67 3.99
CA GLU A 44 -1.10 15.04 3.57
C GLU A 44 0.41 15.22 3.33
N PRO A 45 0.83 16.23 2.55
CA PRO A 45 2.25 16.55 2.38
C PRO A 45 2.98 16.72 3.72
N GLY A 46 4.06 15.95 3.92
CA GLY A 46 4.85 15.97 5.16
C GLY A 46 4.25 15.21 6.36
N GLN A 47 3.04 14.65 6.22
CA GLN A 47 2.42 13.88 7.30
C GLN A 47 3.12 12.52 7.50
N SER A 48 3.35 12.18 8.76
CA SER A 48 3.74 10.82 9.18
C SER A 48 2.60 10.17 9.93
N ARG A 49 2.39 8.87 9.71
CA ARG A 49 1.31 8.10 10.34
C ARG A 49 1.65 6.63 10.37
N ASP A 50 1.42 5.99 11.51
CA ASP A 50 1.46 4.53 11.62
C ASP A 50 0.17 3.93 11.05
N VAL A 51 0.33 2.87 10.27
CA VAL A 51 -0.78 2.13 9.67
C VAL A 51 -0.62 0.65 9.96
N GLN A 52 -1.74 -0.03 10.14
CA GLN A 52 -1.77 -1.49 10.26
C GLN A 52 -1.97 -2.10 8.88
N LEU A 53 -1.22 -3.17 8.62
CA LEU A 53 -1.25 -3.91 7.37
C LEU A 53 -1.68 -5.34 7.65
N ILE A 54 -2.49 -5.89 6.75
CA ILE A 54 -2.94 -7.28 6.78
C ILE A 54 -2.51 -7.98 5.47
N PRO A 55 -2.04 -9.23 5.51
CA PRO A 55 -1.58 -9.91 4.31
C PRO A 55 -2.73 -10.16 3.32
N TYR A 56 -2.42 -10.21 2.03
CA TYR A 56 -3.31 -10.83 1.08
C TYR A 56 -3.52 -12.32 1.41
N ALA A 57 -4.73 -12.80 1.13
CA ALA A 57 -5.11 -14.20 1.20
C ALA A 57 -5.34 -14.74 -0.22
N GLY A 58 -5.91 -15.95 -0.34
CA GLY A 58 -6.07 -16.64 -1.63
C GLY A 58 -4.72 -17.09 -2.18
N ASP A 59 -4.58 -17.08 -3.50
CA ASP A 59 -3.38 -17.56 -4.20
C ASP A 59 -2.15 -16.65 -3.99
N ARG A 60 -2.34 -15.47 -3.39
CA ARG A 60 -1.26 -14.50 -3.13
C ARG A 60 -0.45 -14.15 -4.39
N ILE A 61 -1.15 -14.01 -5.51
CA ILE A 61 -0.62 -13.53 -6.78
C ILE A 61 -0.93 -12.03 -6.91
N VAL A 62 0.09 -11.21 -7.15
CA VAL A 62 -0.02 -9.76 -7.33
C VAL A 62 0.28 -9.38 -8.77
N ILE A 63 -0.74 -8.92 -9.50
CA ILE A 63 -0.66 -8.48 -10.89
C ILE A 63 -1.18 -7.04 -11.00
N GLY A 64 -0.48 -6.19 -11.77
CA GLY A 64 -0.86 -4.79 -11.98
C GLY A 64 -0.11 -3.84 -11.05
N PHE A 65 -0.83 -2.95 -10.37
CA PHE A 65 -0.28 -1.90 -9.48
C PHE A 65 0.79 -1.03 -10.17
N ARG A 66 2.06 -1.12 -9.76
CA ARG A 66 3.19 -0.47 -10.43
C ARG A 66 3.95 -1.44 -11.35
N GLY A 67 3.61 -2.73 -11.29
CA GLY A 67 4.26 -3.79 -12.05
C GLY A 67 5.47 -4.38 -11.34
N ASP A 68 5.63 -4.15 -10.03
CA ASP A 68 6.84 -4.50 -9.30
C ASP A 68 6.84 -5.99 -8.84
N VAL A 69 5.69 -6.67 -8.85
CA VAL A 69 5.57 -8.10 -8.49
C VAL A 69 5.25 -8.97 -9.71
N MET A 70 4.09 -8.73 -10.36
CA MET A 70 3.64 -9.44 -11.57
C MET A 70 3.66 -10.97 -11.48
N GLY A 71 3.36 -11.53 -10.30
CA GLY A 71 3.39 -12.97 -10.07
C GLY A 71 3.07 -13.34 -8.63
N GLU A 72 3.45 -14.56 -8.25
CA GLU A 72 3.38 -15.05 -6.88
C GLU A 72 4.30 -14.23 -5.95
N LEU A 73 3.86 -14.07 -4.70
CA LEU A 73 4.56 -13.31 -3.65
C LEU A 73 5.68 -14.10 -2.98
#